data_AF-A0A7U9X6C5-F1
#
_entry.id   AF-A0A7U9X6C5-F1
#
_cell.length_a   1.000
_cell.length_b   1.000
_cell.length_c   1.000
_cell.angle_alpha   90.00
_cell.angle_beta   90.00
_cell.angle_gamma   90.00
#
_symmetry.space_group_name_H-M   'P 1'
#
loop_
_entity.id
_entity.type
_entity.pdbx_description
1 polymer ?
#
loop_
_entity_poly.entity_id
_entity_poly.type
_entity_poly.pdbx_seq_one_letter_code
_entity_poly.pdbx_strand_id
1 'polypeptide(L)' 'MNMSELVREIEIKRKALDVEAGKNIWTPECYQMSLQLDKLIETYMQCKEEVQL' A
#
# COMPACT_ATOMS: atom_id res chain seq x y z
N MET A 1 -12.27 -8.58 1.39
CA MET A 1 -11.74 -7.71 0.32
C MET A 1 -11.38 -8.61 -0.84
N ASN A 2 -11.87 -8.34 -2.05
CA ASN A 2 -11.45 -9.10 -3.22
C ASN A 2 -10.12 -8.54 -3.77
N MET A 3 -9.43 -9.29 -4.64
CA MET A 3 -8.10 -8.89 -5.15
C MET A 3 -8.11 -7.55 -5.90
N SER A 4 -9.19 -7.22 -6.58
CA SER A 4 -9.32 -5.95 -7.32
C SER A 4 -9.42 -4.75 -6.36
N GLU A 5 -10.20 -4.88 -5.29
CA GLU A 5 -10.31 -3.88 -4.23
C GLU A 5 -8.96 -3.64 -3.55
N LEU A 6 -8.23 -4.71 -3.24
CA LEU A 6 -6.93 -4.63 -2.60
C LEU A 6 -5.90 -3.92 -3.49
N VAL A 7 -5.83 -4.28 -4.78
CA VAL A 7 -4.97 -3.59 -5.75
C VAL A 7 -5.32 -2.10 -5.85
N ARG A 8 -6.62 -1.78 -5.91
CA ARG A 8 -7.09 -0.39 -5.96
C ARG A 8 -6.67 0.38 -4.70
N GLU A 9 -6.78 -0.22 -3.52
CA GLU A 9 -6.39 0.43 -2.27
C GLU A 9 -4.88 0.67 -2.20
N ILE A 10 -4.07 -0.30 -2.65
CA ILE A 10 -2.61 -0.16 -2.79
C ILE A 10 -2.27 1.03 -3.69
N GLU A 11 -2.90 1.14 -4.86
CA GLU A 11 -2.65 2.25 -5.79
C GLU A 11 -3.04 3.61 -5.22
N ILE A 12 -4.18 3.68 -4.51
CA ILE A 12 -4.64 4.90 -3.85
C ILE A 12 -3.62 5.33 -2.79
N LYS A 13 -3.20 4.41 -1.90
CA LYS A 13 -2.21 4.73 -0.86
C LYS A 13 -0.84 5.09 -1.44
N ARG A 14 -0.39 4.40 -2.49
CA ARG A 14 0.87 4.74 -3.20
C ARG A 14 0.83 6.17 -3.73
N LYS A 15 -0.22 6.54 -4.46
CA LYS A 15 -0.37 7.91 -4.99
C LYS A 15 -0.42 8.96 -3.89
N ALA A 16 -1.10 8.67 -2.78
CA ALA A 16 -1.15 9.58 -1.64
C ALA A 16 0.23 9.74 -1.01
N LEU A 17 1.00 8.66 -0.86
CA LEU A 17 2.37 8.69 -0.35
C LEU A 17 3.30 9.47 -1.29
N ASP A 18 3.21 9.27 -2.61
CA ASP A 18 3.99 10.02 -3.59
C ASP A 18 3.77 11.54 -3.48
N VAL A 19 2.51 11.97 -3.27
CA VAL A 19 2.16 13.38 -3.07
C VAL A 19 2.75 13.94 -1.78
N GLU A 20 2.71 13.19 -0.68
CA GLU A 20 3.22 13.65 0.61
C GLU A 20 4.76 13.65 0.63
N ALA A 21 5.38 12.62 0.08
CA ALA A 21 6.82 12.48 -0.09
C ALA A 21 7.40 13.60 -0.98
N GLY A 22 6.65 14.04 -1.99
CA GLY A 22 7.01 15.18 -2.83
C GLY A 22 7.11 16.51 -2.08
N LYS A 23 6.51 16.64 -0.90
CA LYS A 23 6.64 17.81 -0.02
C LYS A 23 7.86 17.66 0.90
N ASN A 24 7.91 16.55 1.64
CA ASN A 24 9.03 16.19 2.51
C ASN A 24 8.92 14.70 2.92
N ILE A 25 9.93 13.92 2.55
CA ILE A 25 9.97 12.47 2.81
C ILE A 25 10.14 12.11 4.31
N TRP A 26 10.63 13.02 5.13
CA TRP A 26 10.97 12.76 6.53
C TRP A 26 9.82 12.99 7.51
N THR A 27 8.62 13.26 7.00
CA THR A 27 7.46 13.51 7.86
C THR A 27 6.98 12.22 8.52
N PRO A 28 6.49 12.27 9.76
CA PRO A 28 5.82 11.14 10.40
C PRO A 28 4.68 10.56 9.55
N GLU A 29 3.99 11.40 8.78
CA GLU A 29 2.92 11.03 7.87
C GLU A 29 3.42 10.12 6.74
N CYS A 30 4.55 10.47 6.10
CA CYS A 30 5.17 9.62 5.09
C CYS A 30 5.53 8.24 5.66
N TYR A 31 6.10 8.21 6.87
CA TYR A 31 6.45 6.95 7.54
C TYR A 31 5.21 6.10 7.88
N GLN A 32 4.16 6.71 8.40
CA GLN A 32 2.92 5.98 8.71
C GLN A 32 2.25 5.46 7.43
N MET A 33 2.25 6.24 6.36
CA MET A 33 1.69 5.85 5.07
C MET A 33 2.50 4.73 4.41
N SER A 34 3.83 4.73 4.52
CA SER A 34 4.66 3.63 4.03
C SER A 34 4.36 2.32 4.77
N LEU A 35 4.25 2.35 6.09
CA LEU A 35 3.88 1.18 6.89
C LEU A 35 2.50 0.62 6.52
N GLN A 36 1.53 1.49 6.22
CA GLN A 36 0.22 1.05 5.76
C GLN A 36 0.27 0.42 4.36
N LEU A 37 1.10 0.96 3.48
CA LEU A 37 1.30 0.42 2.13
C LEU A 37 1.96 -0.96 2.18
N ASP A 38 2.98 -1.13 3.02
CA ASP A 38 3.67 -2.42 3.22
C ASP A 38 2.70 -3.52 3.67
N LYS A 39 1.80 -3.22 4.63
CA LYS A 39 0.78 -4.17 5.10
C LYS A 39 -0.20 -4.58 3.99
N LEU A 40 -0.59 -3.66 3.12
CA LEU A 40 -1.47 -3.98 2.00
C LEU A 40 -0.76 -4.85 0.96
N ILE A 41 0.52 -4.57 0.69
CA ILE A 41 1.34 -5.40 -0.21
C ILE A 41 1.52 -6.81 0.36
N GLU A 42 1.80 -6.93 1.65
CA GLU A 42 1.90 -8.23 2.33
C GLU A 42 0.58 -9.01 2.22
N THR A 43 -0.55 -8.35 2.48
CA THR A 43 -1.89 -8.96 2.28
C THR A 43 -2.08 -9.43 0.84
N TYR A 44 -1.64 -8.64 -0.14
CA TYR A 44 -1.75 -8.99 -1.56
C TYR A 44 -0.91 -10.20 -1.92
N MET A 45 0.32 -10.28 -1.39
CA MET A 45 1.19 -11.44 -1.60
C MET A 45 0.58 -12.71 -1.02
N GLN A 46 0.06 -12.66 0.20
CA GLN A 46 -0.61 -13.78 0.85
C GLN A 46 -1.83 -14.25 0.05
N CYS A 47 -2.73 -13.35 -0.34
CA CYS A 47 -3.90 -13.72 -1.14
C CYS A 47 -3.50 -14.29 -2.52
N LYS A 48 -2.42 -13.80 -3.12
CA LYS A 48 -1.93 -14.31 -4.41
C LYS A 48 -1.36 -15.73 -4.28
N GLU A 49 -0.63 -16.01 -3.20
CA GLU A 49 -0.12 -17.36 -2.90
C GLU A 49 -1.28 -18.35 -2.68
N GLU A 50 -2.31 -17.96 -1.94
CA GLU A 50 -3.51 -18.79 -1.71
C GLU A 50 -4.30 -19.11 -2.99
N VAL A 51 -4.34 -18.19 -3.96
CA VAL A 51 -5.03 -18.38 -5.25
C VAL A 51 -4.22 -19.22 -6.24
N GLN A 52 -2.90 -19.31 -6.06
CA GLN A 52 -2.00 -20.10 -6.92
C GLN A 52 -1.75 -21.53 -6.42
N LEU A 53 -2.25 -21.87 -5.22
CA LEU A 53 -2.26 -23.22 -4.63
C LEU A 53 -3.52 -24.00 -5.04
#